data_AF-A0A1A8YMK1-F1
#
_entry.id   AF-A0A1A8YMK1-F1
#
_cell.length_a   1.000
_cell.length_b   1.000
_cell.length_c   1.000
_cell.angle_alpha   90.00
_cell.angle_beta   90.00
_cell.angle_gamma   90.00
#
_symmetry.space_group_name_H-M   'P 1'
#
loop_
_entity.id
_entity.type
_entity.pdbx_description
1 polymer ?
#
loop_
_entity_poly.entity_id
_entity_poly.type
_entity_poly.pdbx_seq_one_letter_code
_entity_poly.pdbx_strand_id
1 'polypeptide(L)'
;MMHKLVLITLFFILLCFVNDVGAYLPGMNPTTYRKGDKVVINIKNLSSRRAVTSLNYFSFPLCSSDNANIKREKSPNIFKIISGDNIHNTTIETSFLNDKTCTFYCNVFIDEEVYNKYKHLILFNYNMVYSVDNLEIFREDPRRKGFYYTGIPIGYIQDRSYHLYTYYKITILYNNSGGDPNKNHIVGFEVEPKSVDFSTSEECEGNETKQSMEKNKYVTFKYDVKYVKSDKPPQHRSEHYYQLFFLFTSLWKSNVYYLFGFLFLVIFLLGLLSAQLSISLTYYTLSCEDYNWWWKSFIAPGSSGIFLFLYSVYYYFLKLSISSFAETFIYFAYSFVMSYTCFIYTGTAGFLASFVFLRKIYSSIKVD
;
A
#
# COMPACT_ATOMS: atom_id res chain seq x y z
N MET A 1 41.65 -10.04 -2.60
CA MET A 1 41.20 -10.64 -1.33
C MET A 1 40.98 -9.59 -0.24
N MET A 2 41.88 -8.59 -0.09
CA MET A 2 41.75 -7.48 0.88
C MET A 2 40.45 -6.67 0.79
N HIS A 3 39.95 -6.31 -0.40
CA HIS A 3 38.72 -5.50 -0.52
C HIS A 3 37.46 -6.18 0.04
N LYS A 4 37.37 -7.52 -0.05
CA LYS A 4 36.24 -8.27 0.52
C LYS A 4 36.31 -8.28 2.05
N LEU A 5 37.50 -8.33 2.62
CA LEU A 5 37.72 -8.33 4.08
C LEU A 5 37.41 -6.97 4.71
N VAL A 6 37.76 -5.88 4.02
CA VAL A 6 37.45 -4.51 4.46
C VAL A 6 35.94 -4.25 4.43
N LEU A 7 35.23 -4.74 3.42
CA LEU A 7 33.77 -4.57 3.34
C LEU A 7 33.03 -5.35 4.45
N ILE A 8 33.49 -6.56 4.77
CA ILE A 8 32.91 -7.41 5.82
C ILE A 8 33.18 -6.82 7.21
N THR A 9 34.37 -6.27 7.44
CA THR A 9 34.71 -5.63 8.72
C THR A 9 33.96 -4.32 8.91
N LEU A 10 33.78 -3.51 7.86
CA LEU A 10 32.95 -2.30 7.92
C LEU A 10 31.48 -2.64 8.22
N PHE A 11 30.96 -3.73 7.65
CA PHE A 11 29.59 -4.20 7.90
C PHE A 11 29.39 -4.67 9.35
N PHE A 12 30.36 -5.38 9.92
CA PHE A 12 30.32 -5.78 11.34
C PHE A 12 30.47 -4.60 12.31
N ILE A 13 31.29 -3.60 11.98
CA ILE A 13 31.41 -2.35 12.77
C ILE A 13 30.09 -1.57 12.74
N LEU A 14 29.40 -1.53 11.59
CA LEU A 14 28.09 -0.88 11.46
C LEU A 14 27.01 -1.58 12.31
N LEU A 15 27.07 -2.91 12.42
CA LEU A 15 26.18 -3.72 13.28
C LEU A 15 26.42 -3.49 14.77
N CYS A 16 27.66 -3.22 15.19
CA CYS A 16 27.99 -2.94 16.60
C CYS A 16 27.54 -1.55 17.09
N PHE A 17 27.20 -0.62 16.20
CA PHE A 17 26.68 0.71 16.57
C PHE A 17 25.15 0.74 16.76
N VAL A 18 24.45 -0.37 16.55
CA VAL A 18 23.01 -0.48 16.82
C VAL A 18 22.80 -0.98 18.26
N ASN A 19 23.22 -0.20 19.24
CA ASN A 19 22.77 -0.40 20.62
C ASN A 19 21.45 0.35 20.78
N ASP A 20 20.37 -0.41 21.06
CA ASP A 20 19.02 0.00 21.47
C ASP A 20 18.75 1.51 21.53
N VAL A 21 18.65 2.15 20.36
CA VAL A 21 17.96 3.42 20.27
C VAL A 21 16.49 3.06 20.10
N GLY A 22 15.73 3.13 21.19
CA GLY A 22 14.28 3.22 21.16
C GLY A 22 13.86 4.53 20.48
N ALA A 23 14.18 4.68 19.20
CA ALA A 23 13.81 5.80 18.35
C ALA A 23 12.34 5.61 18.00
N TYR A 24 11.46 6.03 18.91
CA TYR A 24 10.04 6.15 18.57
C TYR A 24 9.91 7.23 17.50
N LEU A 25 9.42 6.82 16.33
CA LEU A 25 9.08 7.75 15.26
C LEU A 25 8.08 8.79 15.81
N PRO A 26 8.35 10.10 15.59
CA PRO A 26 7.45 11.14 16.05
C PRO A 26 6.02 10.92 15.52
N GLY A 27 5.04 11.05 16.41
CA GLY A 27 3.63 10.82 16.09
C GLY A 27 3.15 9.36 16.21
N MET A 28 3.99 8.43 16.71
CA MET A 28 3.59 7.04 16.98
C MET A 28 3.44 6.71 18.48
N ASN A 29 3.71 7.66 19.37
CA ASN A 29 3.55 7.45 20.81
C ASN A 29 2.07 7.25 21.16
N PRO A 30 1.73 6.23 21.98
CA PRO A 30 0.36 6.03 22.43
C PRO A 30 -0.08 7.19 23.30
N THR A 31 -1.26 7.74 23.03
CA THR A 31 -1.84 8.78 23.87
C THR A 31 -2.33 8.19 25.19
N THR A 32 -2.30 9.01 26.24
CA THR A 32 -2.78 8.61 27.57
C THR A 32 -4.17 9.19 27.78
N TYR A 33 -5.13 8.35 28.13
CA TYR A 33 -6.52 8.72 28.33
C TYR A 33 -6.96 8.55 29.79
N ARG A 34 -7.73 9.53 30.26
CA ARG A 34 -8.50 9.51 31.50
C ARG A 34 -9.96 9.23 31.20
N LYS A 35 -10.71 8.77 32.20
CA LYS A 35 -12.15 8.56 32.08
C LYS A 35 -12.84 9.86 31.69
N GLY A 36 -13.64 9.83 30.62
CA GLY A 36 -14.36 10.98 30.10
C GLY A 36 -13.60 11.80 29.04
N ASP A 37 -12.32 11.53 28.78
CA ASP A 37 -11.57 12.21 27.73
C ASP A 37 -12.20 11.96 26.36
N LYS A 38 -12.23 12.99 25.49
CA LYS A 38 -12.77 12.85 24.13
C LYS A 38 -11.86 11.98 23.28
N VAL A 39 -12.42 10.91 22.70
CA VAL A 39 -11.71 10.04 21.76
C VAL A 39 -12.18 10.37 20.34
N VAL A 40 -11.25 10.80 19.48
CA VAL A 40 -11.56 11.18 18.10
C VAL A 40 -11.36 9.97 17.20
N ILE A 41 -12.39 9.62 16.43
CA ILE A 41 -12.33 8.59 15.39
C ILE A 41 -12.17 9.27 14.04
N ASN A 42 -11.14 8.87 13.31
CA ASN A 42 -10.80 9.39 12.00
C ASN A 42 -11.14 8.38 10.91
N ILE A 43 -11.35 8.87 9.69
CA ILE A 43 -11.59 8.07 8.48
C ILE A 43 -10.53 8.40 7.42
N LYS A 44 -10.10 7.37 6.70
CA LYS A 44 -9.21 7.44 5.54
C LYS A 44 -9.97 7.22 4.23
N ASN A 45 -9.25 7.33 3.11
CA ASN A 45 -9.73 6.87 1.82
C ASN A 45 -10.18 5.38 1.87
N LEU A 46 -11.13 5.03 1.02
CA LEU A 46 -11.62 3.67 0.85
C LEU A 46 -10.52 2.80 0.27
N SER A 47 -10.31 1.63 0.89
CA SER A 47 -9.29 0.67 0.44
C SER A 47 -9.94 -0.64 -0.01
N SER A 48 -9.38 -1.29 -1.02
CA SER A 48 -9.81 -2.61 -1.46
C SER A 48 -8.59 -3.50 -1.64
N ARG A 49 -8.74 -4.79 -1.33
CA ARG A 49 -7.72 -5.81 -1.65
C ARG A 49 -7.85 -6.33 -3.09
N ARG A 50 -8.96 -6.01 -3.77
CA ARG A 50 -9.21 -6.42 -5.17
C ARG A 50 -8.87 -5.31 -6.17
N ALA A 51 -9.07 -4.06 -5.81
CA ALA A 51 -8.75 -2.92 -6.65
C ALA A 51 -7.32 -2.40 -6.38
N VAL A 52 -6.69 -1.84 -7.41
CA VAL A 52 -5.32 -1.30 -7.33
C VAL A 52 -5.32 0.11 -6.73
N THR A 53 -6.40 0.86 -6.87
CA THR A 53 -6.51 2.25 -6.44
C THR A 53 -7.41 2.40 -5.22
N SER A 54 -7.00 3.27 -4.29
CA SER A 54 -7.87 3.77 -3.22
C SER A 54 -8.84 4.80 -3.78
N LEU A 55 -10.05 4.85 -3.25
CA LEU A 55 -11.05 5.85 -3.63
C LEU A 55 -11.24 6.87 -2.51
N ASN A 56 -11.49 8.13 -2.88
CA ASN A 56 -11.79 9.16 -1.88
C ASN A 56 -13.09 8.82 -1.15
N TYR A 57 -13.08 8.85 0.18
CA TYR A 57 -14.28 8.59 0.99
C TYR A 57 -15.40 9.61 0.69
N PHE A 58 -15.04 10.89 0.54
CA PHE A 58 -15.98 12.00 0.39
C PHE A 58 -16.61 12.12 -1.00
N SER A 59 -16.15 11.36 -1.99
CA SER A 59 -16.83 11.28 -3.29
C SER A 59 -18.04 10.33 -3.28
N PHE A 60 -18.24 9.60 -2.17
CA PHE A 60 -19.35 8.68 -1.99
C PHE A 60 -20.30 9.20 -0.90
N PRO A 61 -21.62 8.99 -1.05
CA PRO A 61 -22.63 9.42 -0.10
C PRO A 61 -22.68 8.50 1.13
N LEU A 62 -21.56 8.43 1.88
CA LEU A 62 -21.38 7.63 3.09
C LEU A 62 -21.58 8.51 4.33
N CYS A 63 -21.80 7.89 5.50
CA CYS A 63 -21.92 8.69 6.73
C CYS A 63 -20.69 9.59 6.96
N SER A 64 -20.90 10.81 7.43
CA SER A 64 -19.85 11.85 7.52
C SER A 64 -19.39 12.46 6.18
N SER A 65 -19.96 12.14 5.01
CA SER A 65 -19.58 12.83 3.76
C SER A 65 -20.07 14.28 3.67
N ASP A 66 -21.24 14.56 4.25
CA ASP A 66 -21.99 15.80 3.97
C ASP A 66 -21.64 16.98 4.88
N ASN A 67 -20.80 16.75 5.90
CA ASN A 67 -20.44 17.80 6.84
C ASN A 67 -19.32 18.69 6.29
N ALA A 68 -19.72 19.83 5.71
CA ALA A 68 -18.84 20.91 5.24
C ALA A 68 -17.84 21.42 6.30
N ASN A 69 -18.06 21.12 7.58
CA ASN A 69 -17.22 21.51 8.71
C ASN A 69 -16.17 20.47 9.14
N ILE A 70 -15.97 19.38 8.38
CA ILE A 70 -14.94 18.39 8.71
C ILE A 70 -13.56 19.00 8.47
N LYS A 71 -12.91 19.40 9.56
CA LYS A 71 -11.52 19.84 9.57
C LYS A 71 -10.65 18.67 9.08
N ARG A 72 -9.92 18.88 7.98
CA ARG A 72 -8.79 18.01 7.61
C ARG A 72 -7.82 18.02 8.78
N GLU A 73 -7.55 16.86 9.34
CA GLU A 73 -6.55 16.76 10.39
C GLU A 73 -5.16 16.83 9.73
N LYS A 74 -4.22 17.55 10.34
CA LYS A 74 -2.84 17.55 9.86
C LYS A 74 -2.27 16.14 10.07
N SER A 75 -1.68 15.56 9.03
CA SER A 75 -1.07 14.23 9.11
C SER A 75 -0.06 14.19 10.27
N PRO A 76 -0.22 13.27 11.24
CA PRO A 76 0.58 13.28 12.47
C PRO A 76 2.02 12.80 12.25
N ASN A 77 2.34 12.17 11.11
CA ASN A 77 3.68 11.70 10.79
C ASN A 77 3.96 11.74 9.27
N ILE A 78 5.25 11.67 8.93
CA ILE A 78 5.72 11.79 7.54
C ILE A 78 5.27 10.61 6.68
N PHE A 79 5.15 9.42 7.27
CA PHE A 79 4.68 8.23 6.57
C PHE A 79 3.27 8.43 6.02
N LYS A 80 2.36 9.01 6.81
CA LYS A 80 0.98 9.33 6.37
C LYS A 80 0.94 10.39 5.27
N ILE A 81 1.88 11.33 5.25
CA ILE A 81 2.02 12.31 4.17
C ILE A 81 2.43 11.60 2.87
N ILE A 82 3.44 10.73 2.93
CA ILE A 82 3.95 9.98 1.78
C ILE A 82 2.90 9.00 1.24
N SER A 83 2.11 8.37 2.12
CA SER A 83 1.01 7.49 1.71
C SER A 83 -0.08 8.20 0.91
N GLY A 84 -0.13 9.54 0.93
CA GLY A 84 -1.17 10.32 0.24
C GLY A 84 -2.57 10.12 0.84
N ASP A 85 -2.65 9.55 2.05
CA ASP A 85 -3.90 9.33 2.77
C ASP A 85 -4.40 10.66 3.34
N ASN A 86 -5.57 11.09 2.89
CA ASN A 86 -6.28 12.20 3.52
C ASN A 86 -7.03 11.68 4.75
N ILE A 87 -6.75 12.25 5.92
CA ILE A 87 -7.34 11.84 7.19
C ILE A 87 -8.34 12.91 7.64
N HIS A 88 -9.54 12.44 7.99
CA HIS A 88 -10.66 13.30 8.32
C HIS A 88 -11.34 12.82 9.60
N ASN A 89 -11.84 13.75 10.41
CA ASN A 89 -12.59 13.40 11.61
C ASN A 89 -14.00 12.92 11.23
N THR A 90 -14.49 11.88 11.91
CA THR A 90 -15.86 11.38 11.75
C THR A 90 -16.83 12.10 12.69
N THR A 91 -18.13 11.91 12.48
CA THR A 91 -19.18 12.37 13.40
C THR A 91 -19.46 11.40 14.55
N ILE A 92 -18.71 10.30 14.66
CA ILE A 92 -18.88 9.33 15.75
C ILE A 92 -18.33 9.97 17.03
N GLU A 93 -19.23 10.29 17.96
CA GLU A 93 -18.86 10.89 19.24
C GLU A 93 -18.69 9.82 20.31
N THR A 94 -17.47 9.68 20.83
CA THR A 94 -17.19 8.79 21.95
C THR A 94 -16.27 9.47 22.97
N SER A 95 -16.45 9.08 24.23
CA SER A 95 -15.61 9.51 25.36
C SER A 95 -15.07 8.27 26.05
N PHE A 96 -13.84 8.35 26.54
CA PHE A 96 -13.11 7.21 27.05
C PHE A 96 -13.83 6.59 28.27
N LEU A 97 -14.08 5.28 28.24
CA LEU A 97 -14.87 4.52 29.24
C LEU A 97 -16.32 4.97 29.40
N ASN A 98 -16.91 5.49 28.32
CA ASN A 98 -18.34 5.79 28.26
C ASN A 98 -18.97 4.98 27.12
N ASP A 99 -19.52 3.82 27.48
CA ASP A 99 -20.13 2.91 26.52
C ASP A 99 -21.42 3.51 25.96
N LYS A 100 -21.57 3.44 24.64
CA LYS A 100 -22.78 3.86 23.93
C LYS A 100 -23.33 2.69 23.15
N THR A 101 -24.62 2.43 23.30
CA THR A 101 -25.32 1.35 22.60
C THR A 101 -26.40 1.92 21.69
N CYS A 102 -26.58 1.31 20.52
CA CYS A 102 -27.62 1.61 19.54
C CYS A 102 -27.74 3.10 19.18
N THR A 103 -26.61 3.79 19.05
CA THR A 103 -26.60 5.23 18.77
C THR A 103 -26.77 5.49 17.28
N PHE A 104 -27.57 6.51 16.94
CA PHE A 104 -27.76 6.97 15.56
C PHE A 104 -26.46 7.50 14.96
N TYR A 105 -26.14 7.09 13.73
CA TYR A 105 -24.99 7.61 12.99
C TYR A 105 -25.42 8.61 11.92
N CYS A 106 -26.16 8.14 10.93
CA CYS A 106 -26.61 8.93 9.79
C CYS A 106 -27.74 8.22 9.03
N ASN A 107 -28.44 8.97 8.17
CA ASN A 107 -29.38 8.45 7.19
C ASN A 107 -28.87 8.74 5.79
N VAL A 108 -28.91 7.73 4.92
CA VAL A 108 -28.55 7.89 3.50
C VAL A 108 -29.76 7.54 2.64
N PHE A 109 -30.10 8.42 1.72
CA PHE A 109 -31.11 8.14 0.70
C PHE A 109 -30.48 7.41 -0.48
N ILE A 110 -30.97 6.21 -0.79
CA ILE A 110 -30.43 5.39 -1.89
C ILE A 110 -31.19 5.72 -3.17
N ASP A 111 -30.76 6.76 -3.88
CA ASP A 111 -31.21 7.03 -5.24
C ASP A 111 -30.54 6.08 -6.26
N GLU A 112 -30.81 6.25 -7.55
CA GLU A 112 -30.22 5.41 -8.60
C GLU A 112 -28.69 5.61 -8.75
N GLU A 113 -28.17 6.81 -8.53
CA GLU A 113 -26.74 7.10 -8.63
C GLU A 113 -25.98 6.49 -7.44
N VAL A 114 -26.46 6.72 -6.22
CA VAL A 114 -25.99 6.17 -4.96
C VAL A 114 -26.01 4.63 -5.03
N TYR A 115 -27.11 4.05 -5.52
CA TYR A 115 -27.23 2.60 -5.69
C TYR A 115 -26.11 2.04 -6.56
N ASN A 116 -25.82 2.67 -7.70
CA ASN A 116 -24.76 2.24 -8.60
C ASN A 116 -23.37 2.43 -8.00
N LYS A 117 -23.14 3.54 -7.28
CA LYS A 117 -21.91 3.78 -6.52
C LYS A 117 -21.68 2.70 -5.46
N TYR A 118 -22.68 2.39 -4.65
CA TYR A 118 -22.60 1.37 -3.61
C TYR A 118 -22.42 -0.03 -4.20
N LYS A 119 -23.15 -0.36 -5.26
CA LYS A 119 -22.98 -1.60 -6.02
C LYS A 119 -21.53 -1.77 -6.49
N HIS A 120 -20.92 -0.71 -7.04
CA HIS A 120 -19.52 -0.73 -7.42
C HIS A 120 -18.60 -1.00 -6.22
N LEU A 121 -18.82 -0.32 -5.09
CA LEU A 121 -18.03 -0.54 -3.87
C LEU A 121 -18.12 -1.99 -3.36
N ILE A 122 -19.32 -2.58 -3.38
CA ILE A 122 -19.56 -3.97 -2.92
C ILE A 122 -18.90 -4.98 -3.86
N LEU A 123 -19.05 -4.82 -5.18
CA LEU A 123 -18.48 -5.75 -6.18
C LEU A 123 -16.95 -5.82 -6.07
N PHE A 124 -16.31 -4.66 -5.92
CA PHE A 124 -14.87 -4.56 -5.75
C PHE A 124 -14.40 -4.72 -4.29
N ASN A 125 -15.30 -5.01 -3.35
CA ASN A 125 -14.99 -5.24 -1.94
C ASN A 125 -14.15 -4.11 -1.32
N TYR A 126 -14.62 -2.88 -1.48
CA TYR A 126 -14.06 -1.71 -0.81
C TYR A 126 -14.46 -1.68 0.66
N ASN A 127 -13.51 -1.28 1.50
CA ASN A 127 -13.62 -1.18 2.94
C ASN A 127 -13.43 0.27 3.40
N MET A 128 -14.24 0.67 4.37
CA MET A 128 -14.06 1.90 5.13
C MET A 128 -13.02 1.67 6.22
N VAL A 129 -11.96 2.48 6.23
CA VAL A 129 -10.85 2.34 7.16
C VAL A 129 -10.90 3.47 8.18
N TYR A 130 -11.54 3.18 9.32
CA TYR A 130 -11.51 4.07 10.48
C TYR A 130 -10.20 3.91 11.25
N SER A 131 -9.82 4.93 12.01
CA SER A 131 -8.67 4.88 12.89
C SER A 131 -8.85 5.71 14.16
N VAL A 132 -8.24 5.26 15.25
CA VAL A 132 -8.22 5.94 16.55
C VAL A 132 -6.80 5.86 17.09
N ASP A 133 -6.24 6.99 17.53
CA ASP A 133 -4.86 7.05 18.08
C ASP A 133 -3.80 6.40 17.15
N ASN A 134 -3.96 6.61 15.84
CA ASN A 134 -3.15 6.00 14.78
C ASN A 134 -3.29 4.48 14.61
N LEU A 135 -4.22 3.82 15.31
CA LEU A 135 -4.57 2.42 15.12
C LEU A 135 -5.76 2.28 14.18
N GLU A 136 -5.64 1.44 13.17
CA GLU A 136 -6.73 1.18 12.21
C GLU A 136 -7.78 0.24 12.80
N ILE A 137 -8.98 0.27 12.23
CA ILE A 137 -10.08 -0.60 12.64
C ILE A 137 -9.91 -2.00 12.03
N PHE A 138 -10.09 -3.01 12.87
CA PHE A 138 -9.95 -4.42 12.49
C PHE A 138 -11.25 -5.19 12.68
N ARG A 139 -11.51 -6.13 11.79
CA ARG A 139 -12.64 -7.03 11.83
C ARG A 139 -12.15 -8.46 11.88
N GLU A 140 -12.55 -9.23 12.89
CA GLU A 140 -12.21 -10.64 12.97
C GLU A 140 -12.92 -11.45 11.87
N ASP A 141 -12.24 -12.47 11.33
CA ASP A 141 -12.82 -13.40 10.38
C ASP A 141 -13.82 -14.32 11.11
N PRO A 142 -15.11 -14.34 10.73
CA PRO A 142 -16.10 -15.18 11.37
C PRO A 142 -15.81 -16.68 11.23
N ARG A 143 -15.01 -17.09 10.23
CA ARG A 143 -14.65 -18.50 10.00
C ARG A 143 -13.37 -18.92 10.70
N ARG A 144 -12.49 -17.97 11.03
CA ARG A 144 -11.14 -18.25 11.54
C ARG A 144 -10.81 -17.29 12.69
N LYS A 145 -10.96 -17.78 13.91
CA LYS A 145 -10.61 -17.00 15.11
C LYS A 145 -9.15 -16.55 15.07
N GLY A 146 -8.89 -15.33 15.49
CA GLY A 146 -7.57 -14.69 15.50
C GLY A 146 -7.08 -14.19 14.14
N PHE A 147 -7.88 -14.30 13.07
CA PHE A 147 -7.58 -13.66 11.78
C PHE A 147 -8.34 -12.36 11.66
N TYR A 148 -7.66 -11.28 11.27
CA TYR A 148 -8.26 -9.97 11.18
C TYR A 148 -8.12 -9.37 9.77
N TYR A 149 -9.17 -8.68 9.34
CA TYR A 149 -9.20 -7.84 8.15
C TYR A 149 -9.22 -6.38 8.54
N THR A 150 -8.47 -5.55 7.83
CA THR A 150 -8.52 -4.09 7.99
C THR A 150 -9.80 -3.53 7.35
N GLY A 151 -10.49 -2.67 8.10
CA GLY A 151 -11.65 -1.91 7.63
C GLY A 151 -12.97 -2.68 7.63
N ILE A 152 -14.05 -1.92 7.41
CA ILE A 152 -15.43 -2.42 7.34
C ILE A 152 -15.85 -2.49 5.87
N PRO A 153 -16.21 -3.67 5.33
CA PRO A 153 -16.79 -3.75 3.99
C PRO A 153 -18.12 -2.99 3.94
N ILE A 154 -18.39 -2.30 2.83
CA ILE A 154 -19.67 -1.58 2.64
C ILE A 154 -20.87 -2.51 2.70
N GLY A 155 -20.71 -3.72 2.17
CA GLY A 155 -21.78 -4.69 2.04
C GLY A 155 -21.29 -6.03 1.53
N TYR A 156 -22.23 -6.92 1.25
CA TYR A 156 -21.98 -8.24 0.71
C TYR A 156 -23.09 -8.63 -0.27
N ILE A 157 -22.84 -9.72 -0.99
CA ILE A 157 -23.79 -10.26 -1.97
C ILE A 157 -24.30 -11.58 -1.41
N GLN A 158 -25.62 -11.69 -1.30
CA GLN A 158 -26.31 -12.91 -0.90
C GLN A 158 -27.58 -13.04 -1.75
N ASP A 159 -27.84 -14.25 -2.26
CA ASP A 159 -29.06 -14.57 -3.04
C ASP A 159 -29.30 -13.63 -4.24
N ARG A 160 -28.21 -13.24 -4.92
CA ARG A 160 -28.17 -12.26 -6.04
C ARG A 160 -28.59 -10.84 -5.67
N SER A 161 -28.84 -10.57 -4.39
CA SER A 161 -29.15 -9.27 -3.84
C SER A 161 -27.94 -8.67 -3.14
N TYR A 162 -27.86 -7.33 -3.15
CA TYR A 162 -26.82 -6.59 -2.45
C TYR A 162 -27.34 -6.21 -1.08
N HIS A 163 -26.59 -6.54 -0.04
CA HIS A 163 -26.91 -6.22 1.34
C HIS A 163 -25.87 -5.25 1.90
N LEU A 164 -26.32 -4.31 2.72
CA LEU A 164 -25.47 -3.32 3.36
C LEU A 164 -25.19 -3.69 4.81
N TYR A 165 -23.97 -3.40 5.27
CA TYR A 165 -23.68 -3.38 6.69
C TYR A 165 -24.11 -2.02 7.25
N THR A 166 -25.16 -2.01 8.05
CA THR A 166 -25.80 -0.79 8.57
C THR A 166 -25.55 -0.57 10.06
N TYR A 167 -25.09 -1.61 10.76
CA TYR A 167 -24.89 -1.57 12.19
C TYR A 167 -23.46 -1.96 12.55
N TYR A 168 -22.74 -1.07 13.23
CA TYR A 168 -21.35 -1.28 13.59
C TYR A 168 -21.19 -1.47 15.09
N LYS A 169 -20.87 -2.68 15.54
CA LYS A 169 -20.50 -2.92 16.94
C LYS A 169 -19.01 -2.69 17.11
N ILE A 170 -18.65 -1.50 17.56
CA ILE A 170 -17.25 -1.06 17.71
C ILE A 170 -16.78 -1.38 19.13
N THR A 171 -15.64 -2.05 19.23
CA THR A 171 -14.99 -2.36 20.50
C THR A 171 -13.62 -1.70 20.54
N ILE A 172 -13.39 -0.84 21.53
CA ILE A 172 -12.10 -0.20 21.78
C ILE A 172 -11.44 -0.92 22.94
N LEU A 173 -10.32 -1.57 22.67
CA LEU A 173 -9.54 -2.25 23.70
C LEU A 173 -8.59 -1.27 24.36
N TYR A 174 -8.50 -1.30 25.69
CA TYR A 174 -7.57 -0.47 26.45
C TYR A 174 -6.81 -1.28 27.50
N ASN A 175 -5.63 -0.79 27.87
CA ASN A 175 -4.85 -1.33 28.98
C ASN A 175 -4.30 -0.20 29.85
N ASN A 176 -4.24 -0.46 31.15
CA ASN A 176 -3.56 0.37 32.14
C ASN A 176 -2.32 -0.38 32.64
N SER A 177 -1.17 -0.19 31.98
CA SER A 177 0.12 -0.88 32.18
C SER A 177 0.63 -0.95 33.63
N GLY A 178 0.00 -1.74 34.50
CA GLY A 178 0.41 -1.94 35.90
C GLY A 178 -0.31 -1.08 36.95
N GLY A 179 -1.50 -0.52 36.67
CA GLY A 179 -2.48 -0.28 37.76
C GLY A 179 -2.89 1.17 38.09
N ASP A 180 -2.37 2.19 37.41
CA ASP A 180 -2.84 3.57 37.64
C ASP A 180 -4.15 3.81 36.84
N PRO A 181 -5.32 4.02 37.48
CA PRO A 181 -6.61 4.12 36.78
C PRO A 181 -6.72 5.35 35.87
N ASN A 182 -5.83 6.33 36.04
CA ASN A 182 -5.80 7.57 35.27
C ASN A 182 -4.86 7.51 34.06
N LYS A 183 -4.13 6.41 33.86
CA LYS A 183 -3.21 6.22 32.73
C LYS A 183 -3.64 5.01 31.91
N ASN A 184 -4.56 5.25 30.99
CA ASN A 184 -5.04 4.23 30.08
C ASN A 184 -4.53 4.49 28.67
N HIS A 185 -4.24 3.43 27.94
CA HIS A 185 -3.83 3.50 26.54
C HIS A 185 -4.75 2.63 25.69
N ILE A 186 -5.10 3.11 24.50
CA ILE A 186 -5.86 2.32 23.53
C ILE A 186 -4.90 1.32 22.88
N VAL A 187 -5.24 0.04 23.02
CA VAL A 187 -4.43 -1.09 22.56
C VAL A 187 -5.10 -1.93 21.47
N GLY A 188 -6.33 -1.61 21.09
CA GLY A 188 -7.06 -2.35 20.06
C GLY A 188 -8.26 -1.57 19.56
N PHE A 189 -8.61 -1.76 18.29
CA PHE A 189 -9.75 -1.12 17.68
C PHE A 189 -10.45 -2.10 16.74
N GLU A 190 -11.55 -2.65 17.20
CA GLU A 190 -12.22 -3.79 16.59
C GLU A 190 -13.66 -3.46 16.22
N VAL A 191 -14.18 -4.15 15.21
CA VAL A 191 -15.57 -3.98 14.77
C VAL A 191 -16.18 -5.28 14.29
N GLU A 192 -17.42 -5.50 14.71
CA GLU A 192 -18.31 -6.52 14.17
C GLU A 192 -19.42 -5.83 13.37
N PRO A 193 -19.35 -5.81 12.02
CA PRO A 193 -20.39 -5.21 11.21
C PRO A 193 -21.57 -6.18 11.03
N LYS A 194 -22.78 -5.67 11.24
CA LYS A 194 -24.04 -6.40 11.06
C LYS A 194 -24.92 -5.70 10.03
N SER A 195 -25.72 -6.49 9.34
CA SER A 195 -26.72 -6.01 8.40
C SER A 195 -28.07 -6.10 9.08
N VAL A 196 -28.63 -4.95 9.45
CA VAL A 196 -29.88 -4.84 10.20
C VAL A 196 -30.77 -3.82 9.48
N ASP A 197 -32.00 -4.20 9.15
CA ASP A 197 -32.98 -3.25 8.63
C ASP A 197 -33.65 -2.52 9.80
N PHE A 198 -33.41 -1.21 9.88
CA PHE A 198 -33.98 -0.33 10.91
C PHE A 198 -35.27 0.38 10.47
N SER A 199 -35.81 0.06 9.29
CA SER A 199 -37.10 0.60 8.84
C SER A 199 -38.29 -0.03 9.56
N THR A 200 -38.16 -1.26 10.05
CA THR A 200 -39.23 -2.00 10.73
C THR A 200 -39.21 -1.86 12.24
N SER A 201 -38.03 -1.72 12.85
CA SER A 201 -37.92 -1.40 14.26
C SER A 201 -36.62 -0.62 14.53
N GLU A 202 -36.67 0.24 15.55
CA GLU A 202 -35.51 1.05 15.93
C GLU A 202 -34.52 0.30 16.83
N GLU A 203 -34.85 -0.92 17.25
CA GLU A 203 -34.05 -1.71 18.17
C GLU A 203 -32.85 -2.37 17.48
N CYS A 204 -31.71 -2.39 18.17
CA CYS A 204 -30.47 -2.96 17.64
C CYS A 204 -30.23 -4.43 18.05
N GLU A 205 -31.02 -4.96 19.00
CA GLU A 205 -30.95 -6.35 19.45
C GLU A 205 -32.28 -7.05 19.13
N GLY A 206 -32.23 -8.23 18.53
CA GLY A 206 -33.42 -9.04 18.21
C GLY A 206 -33.91 -8.97 16.75
N ASN A 207 -33.46 -8.00 15.95
CA ASN A 207 -33.77 -7.99 14.52
C ASN A 207 -32.84 -8.92 13.73
N GLU A 208 -33.38 -10.01 13.19
CA GLU A 208 -32.71 -10.88 12.21
C GLU A 208 -32.88 -10.40 10.75
N THR A 209 -33.58 -9.29 10.55
CA THR A 209 -33.86 -8.73 9.21
C THR A 209 -32.60 -8.11 8.62
N LYS A 210 -32.13 -8.67 7.51
CA LYS A 210 -30.97 -8.16 6.76
C LYS A 210 -31.37 -6.94 5.94
N GLN A 211 -30.56 -5.89 5.95
CA GLN A 211 -30.77 -4.73 5.09
C GLN A 211 -30.42 -5.06 3.64
N SER A 212 -31.42 -5.35 2.81
CA SER A 212 -31.31 -5.34 1.35
C SER A 212 -31.17 -3.90 0.84
N MET A 213 -30.37 -3.73 -0.20
CA MET A 213 -30.24 -2.45 -0.90
C MET A 213 -31.37 -2.32 -1.93
N GLU A 214 -32.25 -1.35 -1.71
CA GLU A 214 -33.40 -1.03 -2.55
C GLU A 214 -33.30 0.43 -3.02
N LYS A 215 -33.81 0.70 -4.23
CA LYS A 215 -33.83 2.06 -4.78
C LYS A 215 -34.94 2.88 -4.13
N ASN A 216 -34.72 4.18 -3.97
CA ASN A 216 -35.63 5.18 -3.41
C ASN A 216 -36.05 4.91 -1.96
N LYS A 217 -35.16 4.31 -1.16
CA LYS A 217 -35.38 4.03 0.27
C LYS A 217 -34.31 4.72 1.11
N TYR A 218 -34.69 5.20 2.29
CA TYR A 218 -33.75 5.67 3.31
C TYR A 218 -33.17 4.47 4.06
N VAL A 219 -31.84 4.45 4.20
CA VAL A 219 -31.11 3.47 4.99
C VAL A 219 -30.53 4.18 6.20
N THR A 220 -30.88 3.70 7.39
CA THR A 220 -30.39 4.22 8.67
C THR A 220 -29.14 3.46 9.09
N PHE A 221 -28.11 4.18 9.51
CA PHE A 221 -26.89 3.60 10.06
C PHE A 221 -26.83 3.87 11.57
N LYS A 222 -26.47 2.84 12.34
CA LYS A 222 -26.29 2.91 13.80
C LYS A 222 -24.96 2.30 14.22
N TYR A 223 -24.52 2.62 15.43
CA TYR A 223 -23.31 2.03 15.99
C TYR A 223 -23.40 1.84 17.50
N ASP A 224 -22.58 0.93 18.00
CA ASP A 224 -22.23 0.81 19.41
C ASP A 224 -20.75 1.15 19.57
N VAL A 225 -20.38 1.76 20.69
CA VAL A 225 -18.99 1.85 21.14
C VAL A 225 -18.91 1.25 22.53
N LYS A 226 -18.12 0.18 22.67
CA LYS A 226 -17.84 -0.47 23.95
C LYS A 226 -16.36 -0.44 24.26
N TYR A 227 -16.00 -0.10 25.49
CA TYR A 227 -14.62 -0.13 25.97
C TYR A 227 -14.37 -1.41 26.76
N VAL A 228 -13.38 -2.20 26.33
CA VAL A 228 -13.04 -3.48 26.97
C VAL A 228 -11.58 -3.46 27.42
N LYS A 229 -11.34 -3.86 28.66
CA LYS A 229 -9.98 -3.98 29.19
C LYS A 229 -9.29 -5.19 28.56
N SER A 230 -8.05 -5.01 28.11
CA SER A 230 -7.20 -6.06 27.55
C SER A 230 -5.87 -6.15 28.31
N ASP A 231 -5.33 -7.36 28.41
CA ASP A 231 -4.05 -7.61 29.09
C ASP A 231 -2.83 -7.24 28.21
N LYS A 232 -3.05 -6.88 26.95
CA LYS A 232 -1.98 -6.60 25.98
C LYS A 232 -1.26 -5.29 26.28
N PRO A 233 0.07 -5.26 26.35
CA PRO A 233 0.82 -4.04 26.64
C PRO A 233 0.69 -3.01 25.48
N PRO A 234 0.69 -1.69 25.76
CA PRO A 234 0.54 -0.65 24.74
C PRO A 234 1.63 -0.65 23.66
N GLN A 235 2.83 -1.14 24.00
CA GLN A 235 3.96 -1.24 23.07
C GLN A 235 3.65 -2.18 21.90
N HIS A 236 2.92 -3.27 22.15
CA HIS A 236 2.61 -4.32 21.17
C HIS A 236 1.15 -4.24 20.69
N ARG A 237 0.53 -3.06 20.77
CA ARG A 237 -0.92 -2.86 20.56
C ARG A 237 -1.47 -3.33 19.21
N SER A 238 -0.68 -3.24 18.14
CA SER A 238 -1.16 -3.56 16.79
C SER A 238 -0.67 -4.91 16.25
N GLU A 239 0.31 -5.54 16.90
CA GLU A 239 0.99 -6.73 16.38
C GLU A 239 0.06 -7.93 16.23
N HIS A 240 -0.90 -8.09 17.14
CA HIS A 240 -1.83 -9.22 17.11
C HIS A 240 -2.74 -9.23 15.87
N TYR A 241 -2.96 -8.08 15.23
CA TYR A 241 -3.78 -7.99 14.01
C TYR A 241 -3.01 -8.42 12.76
N TYR A 242 -1.68 -8.32 12.76
CA TYR A 242 -0.83 -8.60 11.61
C TYR A 242 -0.13 -9.94 11.79
N GLN A 243 -0.81 -11.03 11.46
CA GLN A 243 -0.13 -12.32 11.37
C GLN A 243 0.94 -12.27 10.26
N LEU A 244 2.17 -12.73 10.57
CA LEU A 244 3.29 -12.80 9.62
C LEU A 244 2.91 -13.50 8.31
N PHE A 245 2.07 -14.53 8.36
CA PHE A 245 1.53 -15.19 7.18
C PHE A 245 0.82 -14.23 6.22
N PHE A 246 0.05 -13.26 6.75
CA PHE A 246 -0.62 -12.25 5.93
C PHE A 246 0.35 -11.23 5.35
N LEU A 247 1.41 -10.89 6.10
CA LEU A 247 2.51 -10.05 5.60
C LEU A 247 3.19 -10.73 4.41
N PHE A 248 3.63 -11.99 4.57
CA PHE A 248 4.25 -12.75 3.48
C PHE A 248 3.29 -12.97 2.32
N THR A 249 2.02 -13.27 2.58
CA THR A 249 1.04 -13.44 1.49
C THR A 249 0.82 -12.13 0.75
N SER A 250 0.71 -10.98 1.42
CA SER A 250 0.58 -9.69 0.75
C SER A 250 1.85 -9.28 -0.01
N LEU A 251 3.02 -9.56 0.55
CA LEU A 251 4.33 -9.27 -0.05
C LEU A 251 4.68 -10.20 -1.22
N TRP A 252 4.15 -11.42 -1.29
CA TRP A 252 4.52 -12.36 -2.35
C TRP A 252 3.39 -12.64 -3.34
N LYS A 253 2.12 -12.39 -2.96
CA LYS A 253 0.91 -12.66 -3.77
C LYS A 253 0.31 -11.40 -4.41
N SER A 254 0.84 -10.21 -4.11
CA SER A 254 0.37 -8.99 -4.79
C SER A 254 0.81 -9.01 -6.26
N ASN A 255 -0.13 -8.68 -7.18
CA ASN A 255 0.11 -8.57 -8.63
C ASN A 255 1.31 -7.68 -8.99
N VAL A 256 1.67 -6.75 -8.10
CA VAL A 256 2.80 -5.83 -8.26
C VAL A 256 4.14 -6.57 -8.26
N TYR A 257 4.30 -7.64 -7.45
CA TYR A 257 5.55 -8.42 -7.41
C TYR A 257 5.76 -9.27 -8.66
N TYR A 258 4.69 -9.72 -9.30
CA TYR A 258 4.79 -10.37 -10.61
C TYR A 258 5.35 -9.42 -11.67
N LEU A 259 4.96 -8.13 -11.64
CA LEU A 259 5.46 -7.13 -12.58
C LEU A 259 6.93 -6.79 -12.33
N PHE A 260 7.32 -6.54 -11.07
CA PHE A 260 8.73 -6.28 -10.72
C PHE A 260 9.63 -7.51 -10.96
N GLY A 261 9.16 -8.71 -10.63
CA GLY A 261 9.88 -9.95 -10.87
C GLY A 261 10.06 -10.25 -12.37
N PHE A 262 9.02 -10.03 -13.17
CA PHE A 262 9.11 -10.15 -14.63
C PHE A 262 10.06 -9.11 -15.23
N LEU A 263 10.01 -7.85 -14.79
CA LEU A 263 10.95 -6.82 -15.22
C LEU A 263 12.40 -7.17 -14.89
N PHE A 264 12.65 -7.69 -13.67
CA PHE A 264 13.99 -8.14 -13.28
C PHE A 264 14.51 -9.25 -14.21
N LEU A 265 13.66 -10.23 -14.53
CA LEU A 265 13.99 -11.31 -15.46
C LEU A 265 14.31 -10.76 -16.86
N VAL A 266 13.52 -9.82 -17.37
CA VAL A 266 13.75 -9.20 -18.68
C VAL A 266 15.06 -8.41 -18.71
N ILE A 267 15.37 -7.64 -17.68
CA ILE A 267 16.65 -6.89 -17.54
C ILE A 267 17.83 -7.86 -17.50
N PHE A 268 17.70 -8.99 -16.80
CA PHE A 268 18.72 -10.03 -16.75
C PHE A 268 18.98 -10.67 -18.11
N LEU A 269 17.91 -11.06 -18.83
CA LEU A 269 18.03 -11.63 -20.19
C LEU A 269 18.64 -10.63 -21.18
N LEU A 270 18.25 -9.35 -21.11
CA LEU A 270 18.85 -8.29 -21.91
C LEU A 270 20.36 -8.17 -21.65
N GLY A 271 20.78 -8.27 -20.39
CA GLY A 271 22.19 -8.31 -19.99
C GLY A 271 22.96 -9.48 -20.60
N LEU A 272 22.38 -10.68 -20.59
CA LEU A 272 22.99 -11.87 -21.20
C LEU A 272 23.12 -11.75 -22.73
N LEU A 273 22.07 -11.28 -23.41
CA LEU A 273 22.08 -11.10 -24.86
C LEU A 273 23.08 -10.03 -25.29
N SER A 274 23.13 -8.90 -24.59
CA SER A 274 24.11 -7.84 -24.85
C SER A 274 25.55 -8.31 -24.62
N ALA A 275 25.78 -9.12 -23.59
CA ALA A 275 27.07 -9.76 -23.36
C ALA A 275 27.47 -10.70 -24.52
N GLN A 276 26.55 -11.56 -24.97
CA GLN A 276 26.81 -12.49 -26.08
C GLN A 276 27.11 -11.75 -27.39
N LEU A 277 26.33 -10.71 -27.72
CA LEU A 277 26.56 -9.89 -28.91
C LEU A 277 27.93 -9.20 -28.87
N SER A 278 28.32 -8.67 -27.71
CA SER A 278 29.61 -8.01 -27.52
C SER A 278 30.79 -8.97 -27.68
N ILE A 279 30.70 -10.19 -27.14
CA ILE A 279 31.72 -11.23 -27.28
C ILE A 279 31.90 -11.62 -28.75
N SER A 280 30.80 -11.90 -29.46
CA SER A 280 30.84 -12.28 -30.88
C SER A 280 31.48 -11.19 -31.75
N LEU A 281 31.13 -9.92 -31.50
CA LEU A 281 31.70 -8.79 -32.23
C LEU A 281 33.19 -8.60 -31.92
N THR A 282 33.59 -8.75 -30.66
CA THR A 282 34.99 -8.65 -30.23
C THR A 282 35.83 -9.74 -30.89
N TYR A 283 35.32 -10.98 -30.94
CA TYR A 283 35.98 -12.08 -31.65
C TYR A 283 36.19 -11.77 -33.14
N TYR A 284 35.14 -11.30 -33.84
CA TYR A 284 35.26 -10.93 -35.25
C TYR A 284 36.29 -9.82 -35.48
N THR A 285 36.30 -8.81 -34.60
CA THR A 285 37.24 -7.69 -34.69
C THR A 285 38.69 -8.15 -34.53
N LEU A 286 38.96 -9.07 -33.59
CA LEU A 286 40.29 -9.65 -33.39
C LEU A 286 40.73 -10.53 -34.57
N SER A 287 39.80 -11.25 -35.19
CA SER A 287 40.08 -12.05 -36.40
C SER A 287 40.47 -11.19 -37.61
N CYS A 288 40.08 -9.92 -37.63
CA CYS A 288 40.52 -8.95 -38.63
C CYS A 288 41.83 -8.23 -38.24
N GLU A 289 42.54 -8.69 -37.20
CA GLU A 289 43.75 -8.07 -36.65
C GLU A 289 43.55 -6.64 -36.12
N ASP A 290 42.30 -6.26 -35.86
CA ASP A 290 41.93 -4.96 -35.30
C ASP A 290 41.93 -5.02 -33.77
N TYR A 291 42.94 -4.44 -33.12
CA TYR A 291 43.05 -4.46 -31.65
C TYR A 291 42.17 -3.41 -30.94
N ASN A 292 41.42 -2.60 -31.68
CA ASN A 292 40.55 -1.54 -31.16
C ASN A 292 39.16 -2.06 -30.74
N TRP A 293 39.11 -3.06 -29.85
CA TRP A 293 37.87 -3.74 -29.45
C TRP A 293 37.08 -3.02 -28.34
N TRP A 294 37.76 -2.31 -27.44
CA TRP A 294 37.20 -1.59 -26.29
C TRP A 294 35.92 -0.79 -26.59
N TRP A 295 36.00 0.25 -27.42
CA TRP A 295 34.84 1.09 -27.73
C TRP A 295 33.79 0.38 -28.59
N LYS A 296 34.21 -0.51 -29.51
CA LYS A 296 33.30 -1.30 -30.35
C LYS A 296 32.42 -2.22 -29.50
N SER A 297 33.02 -2.88 -28.49
CA SER A 297 32.34 -3.79 -27.56
C SER A 297 31.32 -3.11 -26.64
N PHE A 298 31.49 -1.81 -26.39
CA PHE A 298 30.58 -0.99 -25.58
C PHE A 298 29.46 -0.37 -26.42
N ILE A 299 29.80 0.25 -27.56
CA ILE A 299 28.84 0.99 -28.40
C ILE A 299 27.85 0.05 -29.08
N ALA A 300 28.29 -1.13 -29.53
CA ALA A 300 27.41 -2.06 -30.26
C ALA A 300 26.20 -2.54 -29.43
N PRO A 301 26.36 -3.13 -28.23
CA PRO A 301 25.22 -3.44 -27.36
C PRO A 301 24.56 -2.18 -26.78
N GLY A 302 25.31 -1.09 -26.58
CA GLY A 302 24.76 0.19 -26.14
C GLY A 302 23.74 0.79 -27.12
N SER A 303 23.90 0.54 -28.43
CA SER A 303 23.05 1.10 -29.49
C SER A 303 21.54 0.81 -29.33
N SER A 304 21.16 -0.21 -28.55
CA SER A 304 19.76 -0.47 -28.16
C SER A 304 19.11 0.73 -27.46
N GLY A 305 19.86 1.49 -26.67
CA GLY A 305 19.37 2.73 -26.04
C GLY A 305 19.05 3.82 -27.06
N ILE A 306 19.86 3.96 -28.11
CA ILE A 306 19.62 4.92 -29.20
C ILE A 306 18.34 4.53 -29.95
N PHE A 307 18.16 3.24 -30.23
CA PHE A 307 16.93 2.74 -30.86
C PHE A 307 15.68 3.03 -30.02
N LEU A 308 15.75 2.85 -28.69
CA LEU A 308 14.65 3.19 -27.78
C LEU A 308 14.30 4.68 -27.80
N PHE A 309 15.31 5.56 -27.88
CA PHE A 309 15.06 7.00 -27.99
C PHE A 309 14.38 7.37 -29.31
N LEU A 310 14.86 6.84 -30.43
CA LEU A 310 14.23 7.06 -31.74
C LEU A 310 12.79 6.54 -31.77
N TYR A 311 12.54 5.39 -31.16
CA TYR A 311 11.19 4.85 -31.01
C TYR A 311 10.29 5.78 -30.17
N SER A 312 10.82 6.38 -29.09
CA SER A 312 10.06 7.34 -28.28
C SER A 312 9.65 8.59 -29.07
N VAL A 313 10.49 9.06 -30.00
CA VAL A 313 10.18 10.16 -30.92
C VAL A 313 9.09 9.74 -31.90
N TYR A 314 9.23 8.57 -32.53
CA TYR A 314 8.21 8.01 -33.43
C TYR A 314 6.85 7.87 -32.73
N TYR A 315 6.85 7.36 -31.49
CA TYR A 315 5.63 7.15 -30.71
C TYR A 315 4.93 8.47 -30.36
N TYR A 316 5.71 9.51 -30.05
CA TYR A 316 5.18 10.85 -29.80
C TYR A 316 4.37 11.39 -30.99
N PHE A 317 4.86 11.25 -32.22
CA PHE A 317 4.19 11.80 -33.40
C PHE A 317 2.97 11.01 -33.89
N LEU A 318 2.95 9.69 -33.71
CA LEU A 318 1.93 8.83 -34.33
C LEU A 318 0.84 8.34 -33.38
N LYS A 319 1.09 8.38 -32.07
CA LYS A 319 0.20 7.79 -31.07
C LYS A 319 -0.21 8.77 -29.97
N LEU A 320 0.59 9.79 -29.66
CA LEU A 320 0.28 10.74 -28.59
C LEU A 320 -0.35 12.02 -29.13
N SER A 321 -1.51 12.38 -28.57
CA SER A 321 -2.16 13.67 -28.75
C SER A 321 -1.93 14.57 -27.53
N ILE A 322 -0.67 14.84 -27.17
CA ILE A 322 -0.33 15.80 -26.12
C ILE A 322 -0.36 17.21 -26.72
N SER A 323 -1.17 18.09 -26.14
CA SER A 323 -1.34 19.48 -26.61
C SER A 323 -0.55 20.51 -25.79
N SER A 324 -0.09 20.14 -24.59
CA SER A 324 0.61 21.05 -23.65
C SER A 324 2.13 20.98 -23.79
N PHE A 325 2.79 22.14 -23.89
CA PHE A 325 4.24 22.25 -23.99
C PHE A 325 4.98 21.62 -22.78
N ALA A 326 4.45 21.81 -21.57
CA ALA A 326 5.07 21.28 -20.35
C ALA A 326 5.09 19.74 -20.33
N GLU A 327 4.01 19.11 -20.82
CA GLU A 327 3.88 17.65 -20.87
C GLU A 327 4.80 17.04 -21.94
N THR A 328 4.95 17.71 -23.09
CA THR A 328 5.91 17.34 -24.13
C THR A 328 7.35 17.35 -23.59
N PHE A 329 7.73 18.41 -22.88
CA PHE A 329 9.07 18.52 -22.30
C PHE A 329 9.34 17.39 -21.29
N ILE A 330 8.39 17.14 -20.40
CA ILE A 330 8.49 16.09 -19.38
C ILE A 330 8.62 14.71 -20.05
N TYR A 331 7.84 14.42 -21.10
CA TYR A 331 7.90 13.15 -21.82
C TYR A 331 9.28 12.90 -22.44
N PHE A 332 9.84 13.88 -23.15
CA PHE A 332 11.16 13.74 -23.76
C PHE A 332 12.27 13.64 -22.73
N ALA A 333 12.17 14.38 -21.61
CA ALA A 333 13.14 14.29 -20.52
C ALA A 333 13.17 12.88 -19.90
N TYR A 334 12.00 12.30 -19.59
CA TYR A 334 11.93 10.93 -19.06
C TYR A 334 12.41 9.89 -20.08
N SER A 335 12.01 10.04 -21.35
CA SER A 335 12.42 9.13 -22.43
C SER A 335 13.93 9.16 -22.67
N PHE A 336 14.56 10.33 -22.55
CA PHE A 336 16.01 10.49 -22.63
C PHE A 336 16.75 9.83 -21.47
N VAL A 337 16.28 10.04 -20.23
CA VAL A 337 16.88 9.40 -19.05
C VAL A 337 16.76 7.87 -19.14
N MET A 338 15.61 7.37 -19.58
CA MET A 338 15.37 5.93 -19.74
C MET A 338 16.24 5.32 -20.84
N SER A 339 16.38 5.98 -21.99
CA SER A 339 17.23 5.48 -23.08
C SER A 339 18.72 5.53 -22.73
N TYR A 340 19.16 6.59 -22.04
CA TYR A 340 20.54 6.76 -21.59
C TYR A 340 20.95 5.71 -20.54
N THR A 341 20.07 5.43 -19.57
CA THR A 341 20.32 4.37 -18.58
C THR A 341 20.39 2.99 -19.22
N CYS A 342 19.53 2.71 -20.20
CA CYS A 342 19.60 1.48 -20.99
C CYS A 342 20.92 1.36 -21.78
N PHE A 343 21.35 2.45 -22.43
CA PHE A 343 22.62 2.52 -23.18
C PHE A 343 23.83 2.19 -22.30
N ILE A 344 23.90 2.78 -21.09
CA ILE A 344 24.99 2.50 -20.14
C ILE A 344 24.89 1.06 -19.65
N TYR A 345 23.70 0.57 -19.31
CA TYR A 345 23.53 -0.80 -18.79
C TYR A 345 23.98 -1.86 -19.80
N THR A 346 23.47 -1.82 -21.03
CA THR A 346 23.84 -2.81 -22.06
C THR A 346 25.29 -2.64 -22.53
N GLY A 347 25.77 -1.40 -22.62
CA GLY A 347 27.16 -1.11 -22.96
C GLY A 347 28.15 -1.64 -21.92
N THR A 348 27.91 -1.39 -20.62
CA THR A 348 28.78 -1.87 -19.54
C THR A 348 28.76 -3.39 -19.40
N ALA A 349 27.58 -4.02 -19.51
CA ALA A 349 27.46 -5.48 -19.51
C ALA A 349 28.26 -6.11 -20.67
N GLY A 350 28.14 -5.56 -21.87
CA GLY A 350 28.90 -6.00 -23.05
C GLY A 350 30.41 -5.84 -22.89
N PHE A 351 30.87 -4.67 -22.46
CA PHE A 351 32.29 -4.40 -22.26
C PHE A 351 32.92 -5.34 -21.23
N LEU A 352 32.27 -5.54 -20.08
CA LEU A 352 32.77 -6.44 -19.03
C LEU A 352 32.86 -7.89 -19.51
N ALA A 353 31.86 -8.35 -20.27
CA ALA A 353 31.86 -9.69 -20.84
C ALA A 353 33.02 -9.90 -21.82
N SER A 354 33.23 -8.94 -22.74
CA SER A 354 34.33 -8.95 -23.71
C SER A 354 35.70 -8.86 -23.04
N PHE A 355 35.85 -8.07 -21.98
CA PHE A 355 37.08 -7.97 -21.20
C PHE A 355 37.44 -9.28 -20.50
N VAL A 356 36.46 -9.94 -19.86
CA VAL A 356 36.66 -11.26 -19.22
C VAL A 356 37.03 -12.31 -20.27
N PHE A 357 36.36 -12.29 -21.42
CA PHE A 357 36.63 -13.19 -22.54
C PHE A 357 38.07 -13.05 -23.07
N LEU A 358 38.52 -11.83 -23.33
CA LEU A 358 39.88 -11.54 -23.80
C LEU A 358 40.95 -12.00 -22.82
N ARG A 359 40.77 -11.71 -21.52
CA ARG A 359 41.71 -12.15 -20.48
C ARG A 359 41.83 -13.68 -20.46
N LYS A 360 40.73 -14.38 -20.73
CA LYS A 360 40.72 -15.84 -20.80
C LYS A 360 41.44 -16.38 -22.04
N ILE A 361 41.23 -15.76 -23.20
CA ILE A 361 41.97 -16.11 -24.43
C ILE A 361 43.47 -15.90 -24.25
N TYR A 362 43.89 -14.69 -23.85
CA TYR A 362 45.31 -14.38 -23.71
C TYR A 362 46.01 -15.20 -22.62
N SER A 363 45.28 -15.61 -21.57
CA SER A 363 45.82 -16.51 -20.56
C SER A 363 46.02 -17.96 -21.05
N SER A 364 45.34 -18.36 -22.12
CA SER A 364 45.42 -19.72 -22.69
C SER A 364 46.48 -19.87 -23.79
N ILE A 365 46.96 -18.76 -24.34
CA ILE A 365 48.02 -18.76 -25.34
C ILE A 365 49.33 -19.07 -24.62
N LYS A 366 49.84 -20.30 -24.82
CA LYS A 366 51.22 -20.64 -24.46
C LYS A 366 52.13 -20.04 -25.53
N VAL A 367 53.13 -19.29 -25.09
CA VAL A 367 54.23 -18.84 -25.93
C VAL A 367 55.18 -20.02 -26.06
N ASP A 368 55.19 -20.66 -27.21
CA ASP A 368 56.22 -21.65 -27.58
C ASP A 368 57.46 -20.93 -28.15
#